data_AF-A0A8T3T5X5-F1
#
_entry.id   AF-A0A8T3T5X5-F1
#
_cell.length_a   1.000
_cell.length_b   1.000
_cell.length_c   1.000
_cell.angle_alpha   90.00
_cell.angle_beta   90.00
_cell.angle_gamma   90.00
#
_symmetry.space_group_name_H-M   'P 1'
#
loop_
_entity.id
_entity.type
_entity.pdbx_description
1 polymer ?
#
loop_
_entity_poly.entity_id
_entity_poly.type
_entity_poly.pdbx_seq_one_letter_code
_entity_poly.pdbx_strand_id
1 'polypeptide(L)'
;MNPDQPEELTAEELSEGQDPRVSRSRRRRAAASLNAPGGAATDLSDAEPPDIAEWFAMVKPRGEASVKLAHAPDADAAGTRALEGRILSRLNPEQARAVTTTDGPLLILAGAGSGKTRVLAHRVAYLVGVKGVRPWQILAVTFTNKAAAEMRERILALVGEGGRDVAMGTFHALCARVLRRDGAAIGIDPRFTIYDTDDQTSLMKEVLREMDVPATGETRPAVMLGAVSRWKNDLLGPDEAAHQARTYHEQLAARAFRRYAERLSESGGLDFDDLLVQAVRLFEEAPAVLRGYQER
;
A
#
# COMPACT_ATOMS: atom_id res chain seq x y z
N MET A 1 11.46 -39.26 10.49
CA MET A 1 11.51 -37.88 11.03
C MET A 1 12.12 -37.00 9.95
N ASN A 2 11.27 -36.25 9.27
CA ASN A 2 11.62 -34.97 8.62
C ASN A 2 11.43 -33.87 9.70
N PRO A 3 11.95 -32.62 9.64
CA PRO A 3 11.73 -31.71 8.49
C PRO A 3 12.80 -30.62 8.23
N ASP A 4 13.11 -30.33 6.97
CA ASP A 4 13.29 -28.94 6.50
C ASP A 4 13.37 -28.92 4.97
N GLN A 5 12.26 -28.64 4.28
CA GLN A 5 12.18 -27.94 2.98
C GLN A 5 10.71 -27.55 2.71
N PRO A 6 10.45 -26.35 2.14
CA PRO A 6 9.10 -25.88 1.81
C PRO A 6 8.57 -26.55 0.52
N GLU A 7 7.33 -27.03 0.55
CA GLU A 7 6.64 -27.59 -0.62
C GLU A 7 6.15 -26.47 -1.55
N GLU A 8 6.77 -26.35 -2.73
CA GLU A 8 6.17 -25.71 -3.92
C GLU A 8 5.21 -26.71 -4.59
N LEU A 9 3.97 -26.31 -4.84
CA LEU A 9 3.03 -27.07 -5.66
C LEU A 9 2.90 -26.41 -7.04
N THR A 10 3.56 -27.00 -8.03
CA THR A 10 3.44 -26.62 -9.45
C THR A 10 2.27 -27.34 -10.12
N ALA A 11 1.57 -26.63 -11.00
CA ALA A 11 0.42 -27.10 -11.74
C ALA A 11 0.84 -27.92 -12.97
N GLU A 12 0.63 -29.25 -12.96
CA GLU A 12 0.64 -30.08 -14.17
C GLU A 12 0.05 -31.49 -13.92
N GLU A 13 -1.28 -31.62 -13.80
CA GLU A 13 -1.98 -32.92 -13.93
C GLU A 13 -3.33 -32.79 -14.65
N LEU A 14 -3.36 -32.08 -15.78
CA LEU A 14 -4.50 -32.07 -16.70
C LEU A 14 -4.04 -32.02 -18.15
N SER A 15 -3.69 -33.17 -18.73
CA SER A 15 -4.19 -33.64 -20.04
C SER A 15 -3.36 -34.82 -20.56
N GLU A 16 -3.94 -36.01 -20.57
CA GLU A 16 -3.50 -37.08 -21.46
C GLU A 16 -3.94 -36.78 -22.89
N GLY A 17 -3.01 -36.96 -23.84
CA GLY A 17 -3.32 -37.13 -25.25
C GLY A 17 -2.47 -36.28 -26.19
N GLN A 18 -1.34 -36.82 -26.66
CA GLN A 18 -0.82 -36.49 -27.99
C GLN A 18 0.15 -37.55 -28.53
N ASP A 19 -0.13 -37.99 -29.76
CA ASP A 19 0.76 -38.71 -30.68
C ASP A 19 1.70 -37.69 -31.36
N PRO A 20 2.99 -38.01 -31.65
CA PRO A 20 4.01 -37.01 -31.94
C PRO A 20 4.29 -36.87 -33.43
N ARG A 21 4.67 -35.66 -33.89
CA ARG A 21 5.63 -35.46 -35.01
C ARG A 21 5.99 -34.00 -35.34
N VAL A 22 7.31 -33.80 -35.57
CA VAL A 22 7.98 -32.82 -36.45
C VAL A 22 8.15 -31.38 -35.90
N SER A 23 9.33 -30.98 -35.39
CA SER A 23 10.62 -30.60 -36.05
C SER A 23 10.80 -29.12 -36.41
N ARG A 24 11.84 -28.53 -35.78
CA ARG A 24 12.86 -27.59 -36.31
C ARG A 24 12.50 -26.12 -36.66
N SER A 25 13.04 -25.25 -35.79
CA SER A 25 14.08 -24.24 -36.10
C SER A 25 13.72 -22.83 -36.63
N ARG A 26 14.51 -21.87 -36.12
CA ARG A 26 14.99 -20.58 -36.69
C ARG A 26 14.20 -19.27 -36.39
N ARG A 27 14.86 -18.47 -35.53
CA ARG A 27 15.33 -17.07 -35.69
C ARG A 27 14.40 -15.97 -36.26
N ARG A 28 14.42 -14.86 -35.49
CA ARG A 28 14.48 -13.41 -35.84
C ARG A 28 13.18 -12.58 -35.89
N ARG A 29 13.18 -11.56 -35.01
CA ARG A 29 12.58 -10.20 -35.02
C ARG A 29 11.49 -9.88 -36.05
N ALA A 30 10.38 -9.34 -35.56
CA ALA A 30 9.71 -8.18 -36.13
C ALA A 30 8.95 -7.42 -35.04
N ALA A 31 9.14 -6.10 -35.00
CA ALA A 31 8.26 -5.18 -34.30
C ALA A 31 6.94 -5.06 -35.08
N ALA A 32 5.81 -5.07 -34.39
CA ALA A 32 4.54 -4.63 -34.94
C ALA A 32 3.63 -4.10 -33.84
N SER A 33 3.31 -2.82 -33.98
CA SER A 33 2.18 -2.10 -33.41
C SER A 33 0.91 -2.94 -33.31
N LEU A 34 0.28 -2.94 -32.14
CA LEU A 34 -1.13 -3.28 -31.97
C LEU A 34 -1.84 -2.11 -31.27
N ASN A 35 -2.45 -1.27 -32.10
CA ASN A 35 -3.57 -0.43 -31.74
C ASN A 35 -4.84 -1.32 -31.78
N ALA A 36 -5.63 -1.30 -30.71
CA ALA A 36 -6.98 -1.88 -30.64
C ALA A 36 -7.83 -1.06 -29.63
N PRO A 37 -9.17 -1.06 -29.76
CA PRO A 37 -9.97 0.17 -29.82
C PRO A 37 -10.60 0.62 -28.49
N GLY A 38 -11.15 1.84 -28.53
CA GLY A 38 -11.69 2.59 -27.41
C GLY A 38 -12.70 1.84 -26.53
N GLY A 39 -12.36 1.75 -25.25
CA GLY A 39 -13.29 1.84 -24.14
C GLY A 39 -12.98 3.14 -23.42
N ALA A 40 -14.00 3.95 -23.12
CA ALA A 40 -13.85 5.19 -22.40
C ALA A 40 -13.08 4.95 -21.09
N ALA A 41 -11.88 5.52 -20.99
CA ALA A 41 -11.21 5.69 -19.72
C ALA A 41 -12.02 6.73 -18.94
N THR A 42 -12.94 6.27 -18.10
CA THR A 42 -13.52 7.14 -17.08
C THR A 42 -12.39 7.50 -16.13
N ASP A 43 -12.03 8.77 -16.19
CA ASP A 43 -11.18 9.46 -15.24
C ASP A 43 -11.66 9.13 -13.82
N LEU A 44 -10.80 8.48 -13.04
CA LEU A 44 -11.07 8.11 -11.65
C LEU A 44 -10.42 9.10 -10.68
N SER A 45 -10.09 10.31 -11.14
CA SER A 45 -9.61 11.41 -10.30
C SER A 45 -10.74 12.16 -9.57
N ASP A 46 -12.01 11.97 -9.95
CA ASP A 46 -13.16 12.72 -9.42
C ASP A 46 -13.83 12.09 -8.19
N ALA A 47 -13.04 11.73 -7.18
CA ALA A 47 -13.59 11.54 -5.84
C ALA A 47 -12.73 12.32 -4.85
N GLU A 48 -13.22 13.50 -4.45
CA GLU A 48 -12.68 14.25 -3.33
C GLU A 48 -12.41 13.29 -2.16
N PRO A 49 -11.23 13.37 -1.52
CA PRO A 49 -10.93 12.53 -0.38
C PRO A 49 -12.02 12.72 0.67
N PRO A 50 -12.48 11.64 1.34
CA PRO A 50 -13.34 11.82 2.51
C PRO A 50 -12.62 12.73 3.49
N ASP A 51 -13.36 13.66 4.07
CA ASP A 51 -12.85 14.69 4.97
C ASP A 51 -11.93 14.03 6.02
N ILE A 52 -10.66 14.43 5.98
CA ILE A 52 -9.63 13.97 6.90
C ILE A 52 -10.09 14.20 8.36
N ALA A 53 -10.92 15.21 8.62
CA ALA A 53 -11.54 15.46 9.91
C ALA A 53 -12.58 14.40 10.32
N GLU A 54 -13.38 13.85 9.40
CA GLU A 54 -14.29 12.74 9.68
C GLU A 54 -13.53 11.46 10.03
N TRP A 55 -12.42 11.20 9.33
CA TRP A 55 -11.55 10.07 9.64
C TRP A 55 -10.83 10.24 11.00
N PHE A 56 -10.40 11.46 11.35
CA PHE A 56 -9.87 11.79 12.68
C PHE A 56 -10.93 11.64 13.80
N ALA A 57 -12.20 11.92 13.51
CA ALA A 57 -13.29 11.71 14.47
C ALA A 57 -13.56 10.21 14.72
N MET A 58 -13.34 9.35 13.72
CA MET A 58 -13.50 7.89 13.82
C MET A 58 -12.34 7.19 14.52
N VAL A 59 -11.13 7.74 14.49
CA VAL A 59 -9.93 7.14 15.10
C VAL A 59 -9.40 8.04 16.22
N LYS A 60 -10.00 7.94 17.41
CA LYS A 60 -9.47 8.63 18.59
C LYS A 60 -8.18 7.96 19.08
N PRO A 61 -7.06 8.69 19.24
CA PRO A 61 -5.97 8.21 20.08
C PRO A 61 -6.49 8.24 21.52
N ARG A 62 -6.84 7.07 22.07
CA ARG A 62 -7.01 6.98 23.52
C ARG A 62 -5.62 7.10 24.13
N GLY A 63 -5.35 8.27 24.70
CA GLY A 63 -4.26 8.47 25.64
C GLY A 63 -4.38 7.51 26.83
N GLU A 64 -3.31 7.42 27.60
CA GLU A 64 -3.12 6.57 28.79
C GLU A 64 -4.16 6.83 29.88
N ALA A 65 -5.41 6.50 29.61
CA ALA A 65 -6.38 6.16 30.62
C ALA A 65 -6.29 4.65 30.76
N SER A 66 -5.95 4.19 31.96
CA SER A 66 -6.16 2.82 32.39
C SER A 66 -7.66 2.50 32.30
N VAL A 67 -8.10 2.17 31.08
CA VAL A 67 -9.35 1.49 30.85
C VAL A 67 -9.15 0.15 31.53
N LYS A 68 -9.91 -0.11 32.60
CA LYS A 68 -10.18 -1.48 33.01
C LYS A 68 -10.76 -2.15 31.77
N LEU A 69 -9.91 -2.87 31.05
CA LEU A 69 -10.29 -3.63 29.88
C LEU A 69 -11.35 -4.60 30.38
N ALA A 70 -12.59 -4.38 29.95
CA ALA A 70 -13.51 -5.49 29.82
C ALA A 70 -12.78 -6.46 28.88
N HIS A 71 -12.20 -7.50 29.47
CA HIS A 71 -11.94 -8.73 28.75
C HIS A 71 -13.18 -8.98 27.88
N ALA A 72 -13.00 -9.24 26.59
CA ALA A 72 -14.10 -9.82 25.82
C ALA A 72 -14.62 -10.97 26.69
N PRO A 73 -15.91 -10.96 27.06
CA PRO A 73 -16.45 -11.95 27.99
C PRO A 73 -16.08 -13.30 27.41
N ASP A 74 -15.55 -14.19 28.26
CA ASP A 74 -15.19 -15.57 27.91
C ASP A 74 -16.10 -16.07 26.80
N ALA A 75 -15.64 -16.01 25.56
CA ALA A 75 -16.43 -16.48 24.44
C ALA A 75 -16.54 -17.97 24.71
N ASP A 76 -17.76 -18.42 25.02
CA ASP A 76 -17.97 -19.82 25.31
C ASP A 76 -17.40 -20.62 24.14
N ALA A 77 -16.74 -21.74 24.43
CA ALA A 77 -16.09 -22.53 23.38
C ALA A 77 -17.09 -22.93 22.27
N ALA A 78 -18.39 -22.94 22.57
CA ALA A 78 -19.47 -23.10 21.60
C ALA A 78 -19.62 -21.91 20.65
N GLY A 79 -19.64 -20.67 21.13
CA GLY A 79 -19.74 -19.44 20.35
C GLY A 79 -18.53 -19.22 19.44
N THR A 80 -17.32 -19.49 19.92
CA THR A 80 -16.10 -19.44 19.09
C THR A 80 -16.16 -20.46 17.95
N ARG A 81 -16.57 -21.69 18.22
CA ARG A 81 -16.75 -22.74 17.18
C ARG A 81 -17.84 -22.37 16.17
N ALA A 82 -18.95 -21.78 16.62
CA ALA A 82 -20.01 -21.33 15.73
C ALA A 82 -19.55 -20.18 14.81
N LEU A 83 -18.74 -19.25 15.34
CA LEU A 83 -18.15 -18.17 14.56
C LEU A 83 -17.13 -18.70 13.55
N GLU A 84 -16.24 -19.61 13.96
CA GLU A 84 -15.30 -20.28 13.06
C GLU A 84 -16.04 -20.96 11.90
N GLY A 85 -17.08 -21.74 12.20
CA GLY A 85 -17.92 -22.38 11.18
C GLY A 85 -18.53 -21.37 10.21
N ARG A 86 -19.05 -20.24 10.71
CA ARG A 86 -19.59 -19.17 9.86
C ARG A 86 -18.52 -18.53 8.96
N ILE A 87 -17.33 -18.26 9.48
CA ILE A 87 -16.22 -17.68 8.71
C ILE A 87 -15.75 -18.66 7.63
N LEU A 88 -15.63 -19.96 7.93
CA LEU A 88 -15.06 -20.93 6.99
C LEU A 88 -16.09 -21.54 6.02
N SER A 89 -17.37 -21.59 6.40
CA SER A 89 -18.44 -22.33 5.67
C SER A 89 -18.58 -22.00 4.19
N ARG A 90 -18.19 -20.80 3.76
CA ARG A 90 -18.37 -20.35 2.38
C ARG A 90 -17.06 -20.26 1.59
N LEU A 91 -15.97 -20.83 2.13
CA LEU A 91 -14.64 -20.86 1.52
C LEU A 91 -14.38 -22.26 0.94
N ASN A 92 -13.66 -22.32 -0.17
CA ASN A 92 -13.12 -23.60 -0.64
C ASN A 92 -11.92 -24.04 0.24
N PRO A 93 -11.42 -25.27 0.12
CA PRO A 93 -10.33 -25.77 0.98
C PRO A 93 -9.06 -24.92 0.96
N GLU A 94 -8.64 -24.41 -0.20
CA GLU A 94 -7.45 -23.55 -0.32
C GLU A 94 -7.65 -22.18 0.33
N GLN A 95 -8.82 -21.58 0.14
CA GLN A 95 -9.20 -20.32 0.80
C GLN A 95 -9.29 -20.49 2.32
N ALA A 96 -9.86 -21.60 2.80
CA ALA A 96 -9.94 -21.91 4.22
C ALA A 96 -8.54 -22.09 4.81
N ARG A 97 -7.65 -22.83 4.13
CA ARG A 97 -6.24 -22.97 4.51
C ARG A 97 -5.54 -21.62 4.60
N ALA A 98 -5.72 -20.75 3.60
CA ALA A 98 -5.17 -19.40 3.61
C ALA A 98 -5.73 -18.51 4.74
N VAL A 99 -6.96 -18.78 5.21
CA VAL A 99 -7.55 -18.07 6.37
C VAL A 99 -7.01 -18.60 7.70
N THR A 100 -6.77 -19.90 7.82
CA THR A 100 -6.37 -20.55 9.08
C THR A 100 -4.85 -20.61 9.30
N THR A 101 -4.01 -20.45 8.27
CA THR A 101 -2.55 -20.35 8.41
C THR A 101 -2.15 -18.99 8.99
N THR A 102 -2.27 -18.80 10.30
CA THR A 102 -2.18 -17.46 10.94
C THR A 102 -0.76 -16.95 11.18
N ASP A 103 0.17 -17.85 11.44
CA ASP A 103 1.51 -17.51 11.92
C ASP A 103 2.54 -17.55 10.79
N GLY A 104 3.53 -16.66 10.89
CA GLY A 104 4.62 -16.54 9.93
C GLY A 104 4.23 -15.89 8.59
N PRO A 105 5.20 -15.75 7.67
CA PRO A 105 4.96 -15.20 6.35
C PRO A 105 4.06 -16.11 5.51
N LEU A 106 3.06 -15.52 4.84
CA LEU A 106 2.17 -16.23 3.93
C LEU A 106 2.00 -15.43 2.63
N LEU A 107 2.28 -16.08 1.50
CA LEU A 107 2.03 -15.55 0.15
C LEU A 107 0.81 -16.27 -0.46
N ILE A 108 -0.20 -15.50 -0.86
CA ILE A 108 -1.40 -16.02 -1.53
C ILE A 108 -1.36 -15.62 -3.00
N LEU A 109 -1.07 -16.60 -3.88
CA LEU A 109 -1.14 -16.42 -5.33
C LEU A 109 -2.55 -16.68 -5.82
N ALA A 110 -3.16 -15.70 -6.48
CA ALA A 110 -4.57 -15.77 -6.78
C ALA A 110 -4.94 -15.01 -8.06
N GLY A 111 -5.55 -15.73 -9.01
CA GLY A 111 -6.03 -15.19 -10.28
C GLY A 111 -7.23 -14.22 -10.15
N ALA A 112 -7.63 -13.61 -11.26
CA ALA A 112 -8.85 -12.80 -11.29
C ALA A 112 -10.07 -13.64 -10.87
N GLY A 113 -10.99 -13.06 -10.10
CA GLY A 113 -12.21 -13.75 -9.66
C GLY A 113 -12.05 -14.85 -8.59
N SER A 114 -10.84 -15.21 -8.17
CA SER A 114 -10.60 -16.29 -7.20
C SER A 114 -10.97 -15.96 -5.74
N GLY A 115 -11.48 -14.76 -5.47
CA GLY A 115 -11.92 -14.34 -4.14
C GLY A 115 -10.82 -13.79 -3.23
N LYS A 116 -9.71 -13.23 -3.77
CA LYS A 116 -8.62 -12.61 -2.97
C LYS A 116 -9.09 -11.74 -1.82
N THR A 117 -9.87 -10.71 -2.12
CA THR A 117 -10.37 -9.76 -1.13
C THR A 117 -11.24 -10.43 -0.07
N ARG A 118 -11.99 -11.48 -0.47
CA ARG A 118 -12.80 -12.28 0.44
C ARG A 118 -11.91 -13.06 1.41
N VAL A 119 -10.86 -13.73 0.91
CA VAL A 119 -9.91 -14.46 1.75
C VAL A 119 -9.28 -13.53 2.79
N LEU A 120 -8.84 -12.34 2.38
CA LEU A 120 -8.25 -11.36 3.30
C LEU A 120 -9.23 -10.91 4.39
N ALA A 121 -10.48 -10.55 4.03
CA ALA A 121 -11.48 -10.15 5.01
C ALA A 121 -11.83 -11.29 5.99
N HIS A 122 -11.97 -12.52 5.48
CA HIS A 122 -12.22 -13.69 6.32
C HIS A 122 -11.03 -14.01 7.23
N ARG A 123 -9.79 -13.82 6.76
CA ARG A 123 -8.58 -13.99 7.57
C ARG A 123 -8.54 -13.01 8.73
N VAL A 124 -8.83 -11.73 8.49
CA VAL A 124 -8.91 -10.74 9.56
C VAL A 124 -10.02 -11.08 10.55
N ALA A 125 -11.20 -11.45 10.07
CA ALA A 125 -12.30 -11.91 10.92
C ALA A 125 -11.92 -13.14 11.77
N TYR A 126 -11.16 -14.08 11.20
CA TYR A 126 -10.68 -15.27 11.90
C TYR A 126 -9.68 -14.91 13.00
N LEU A 127 -8.71 -14.02 12.71
CA LEU A 127 -7.75 -13.54 13.70
C LEU A 127 -8.44 -12.85 14.88
N VAL A 128 -9.40 -11.96 14.60
CA VAL A 128 -10.13 -11.24 15.65
C VAL A 128 -11.06 -12.17 16.43
N GLY A 129 -11.95 -12.85 15.72
CA GLY A 129 -13.08 -13.55 16.32
C GLY A 129 -12.76 -14.95 16.85
N VAL A 130 -11.79 -15.65 16.26
CA VAL A 130 -11.45 -17.03 16.60
C VAL A 130 -10.14 -17.12 17.37
N LYS A 131 -9.09 -16.41 16.91
CA LYS A 131 -7.79 -16.38 17.59
C LYS A 131 -7.71 -15.36 18.72
N GLY A 132 -8.69 -14.46 18.84
CA GLY A 132 -8.70 -13.44 19.90
C GLY A 132 -7.62 -12.37 19.73
N VAL A 133 -7.09 -12.18 18.52
CA VAL A 133 -6.13 -11.11 18.23
C VAL A 133 -6.82 -9.77 18.38
N ARG A 134 -6.21 -8.87 19.16
CA ARG A 134 -6.75 -7.54 19.39
C ARG A 134 -6.78 -6.77 18.05
N PRO A 135 -7.91 -6.18 17.64
CA PRO A 135 -8.06 -5.62 16.29
C PRO A 135 -7.02 -4.56 15.92
N TRP A 136 -6.61 -3.72 16.88
CA TRP A 136 -5.60 -2.67 16.68
C TRP A 136 -4.18 -3.20 16.42
N GLN A 137 -3.94 -4.50 16.62
CA GLN A 137 -2.68 -5.18 16.26
C GLN A 137 -2.69 -5.71 14.82
N ILE A 138 -3.82 -5.57 14.11
CA ILE A 138 -3.96 -5.99 12.73
C ILE A 138 -3.87 -4.76 11.83
N LEU A 139 -2.86 -4.77 10.96
CA LEU A 139 -2.71 -3.79 9.89
C LEU A 139 -3.13 -4.40 8.55
N ALA A 140 -4.09 -3.78 7.88
CA ALA A 140 -4.54 -4.15 6.54
C ALA A 140 -4.35 -2.97 5.57
N VAL A 141 -3.47 -3.13 4.58
CA VAL A 141 -3.14 -2.07 3.62
C VAL A 141 -3.61 -2.45 2.22
N THR A 142 -4.07 -1.45 1.47
CA THR A 142 -4.51 -1.60 0.07
C THR A 142 -4.07 -0.41 -0.77
N PHE A 143 -4.32 -0.45 -2.08
CA PHE A 143 -3.99 0.63 -3.00
C PHE A 143 -5.08 1.70 -3.12
N THR A 144 -6.34 1.37 -2.86
CA THR A 144 -7.47 2.31 -3.06
C THR A 144 -8.33 2.46 -1.81
N ASN A 145 -8.85 3.67 -1.60
CA ASN A 145 -9.78 3.95 -0.50
C ASN A 145 -11.05 3.09 -0.59
N LYS A 146 -11.56 2.88 -1.81
CA LYS A 146 -12.71 2.00 -2.07
C LYS A 146 -12.45 0.56 -1.60
N ALA A 147 -11.29 -0.01 -1.93
CA ALA A 147 -10.95 -1.36 -1.49
C ALA A 147 -10.81 -1.45 0.04
N ALA A 148 -10.33 -0.39 0.70
CA ALA A 148 -10.26 -0.34 2.16
C ALA A 148 -11.66 -0.32 2.77
N ALA A 149 -12.55 0.54 2.26
CA ALA A 149 -13.93 0.61 2.71
C ALA A 149 -14.67 -0.73 2.53
N GLU A 150 -14.59 -1.32 1.34
CA GLU A 150 -15.20 -2.62 1.07
C GLU A 150 -14.65 -3.75 1.96
N MET A 151 -13.34 -3.74 2.25
CA MET A 151 -12.74 -4.75 3.14
C MET A 151 -13.22 -4.56 4.59
N ARG A 152 -13.33 -3.31 5.06
CA ARG A 152 -13.88 -2.97 6.39
C ARG A 152 -15.32 -3.45 6.54
N GLU A 153 -16.18 -3.15 5.58
CA GLU A 153 -17.57 -3.60 5.58
C GLU A 153 -17.68 -5.13 5.68
N ARG A 154 -16.85 -5.86 4.92
CA ARG A 154 -16.81 -7.32 4.95
C ARG A 154 -16.38 -7.88 6.30
N ILE A 155 -15.40 -7.26 6.96
CA ILE A 155 -14.96 -7.68 8.30
C ILE A 155 -16.08 -7.43 9.31
N LEU A 156 -16.68 -6.24 9.31
CA LEU A 156 -17.79 -5.88 10.20
C LEU A 156 -18.99 -6.82 10.01
N ALA A 157 -19.29 -7.25 8.79
CA ALA A 157 -20.34 -8.22 8.53
C ALA A 157 -20.08 -9.61 9.15
N LEU A 158 -18.82 -9.97 9.40
CA LEU A 158 -18.42 -11.27 9.96
C LEU A 158 -18.32 -11.24 11.49
N VAL A 159 -17.68 -10.21 12.06
CA VAL A 159 -17.33 -10.12 13.50
C VAL A 159 -18.01 -8.95 14.23
N GLY A 160 -18.86 -8.18 13.54
CA GLY A 160 -19.54 -7.02 14.12
C GLY A 160 -18.58 -5.94 14.58
N GLU A 161 -18.93 -5.27 15.67
CA GLU A 161 -18.14 -4.19 16.28
C GLU A 161 -16.72 -4.61 16.67
N GLY A 162 -16.47 -5.92 16.89
CA GLY A 162 -15.12 -6.44 17.13
C GLY A 162 -14.14 -6.17 15.98
N GLY A 163 -14.63 -5.92 14.76
CA GLY A 163 -13.79 -5.58 13.61
C GLY A 163 -13.50 -4.09 13.41
N ARG A 164 -14.13 -3.20 14.20
CA ARG A 164 -14.08 -1.75 13.96
C ARG A 164 -12.67 -1.17 14.12
N ASP A 165 -11.94 -1.65 15.11
CA ASP A 165 -10.63 -1.10 15.50
C ASP A 165 -9.46 -1.66 14.67
N VAL A 166 -9.72 -2.44 13.62
CA VAL A 166 -8.67 -2.87 12.68
C VAL A 166 -8.06 -1.66 11.99
N ALA A 167 -6.73 -1.53 12.10
CA ALA A 167 -5.98 -0.49 11.41
C ALA A 167 -5.99 -0.80 9.91
N MET A 168 -6.73 0.00 9.15
CA MET A 168 -6.90 -0.22 7.71
C MET A 168 -6.86 1.08 6.94
N GLY A 169 -6.29 1.05 5.74
CA GLY A 169 -6.24 2.18 4.83
C GLY A 169 -5.34 1.93 3.63
N THR A 170 -5.04 2.99 2.91
CA THR A 170 -4.02 2.98 1.85
C THR A 170 -2.62 3.17 2.44
N PHE A 171 -1.59 2.83 1.66
CA PHE A 171 -0.20 3.13 2.03
C PHE A 171 -0.02 4.61 2.37
N HIS A 172 -0.51 5.51 1.52
CA HIS A 172 -0.45 6.96 1.74
C HIS A 172 -1.16 7.39 3.03
N ALA A 173 -2.40 6.94 3.26
CA ALA A 173 -3.16 7.30 4.47
C ALA A 173 -2.48 6.78 5.75
N LEU A 174 -1.87 5.60 5.68
CA LEU A 174 -1.08 5.05 6.78
C LEU A 174 0.17 5.90 7.03
N CYS A 175 0.94 6.20 6.00
CA CYS A 175 2.20 6.94 6.13
C CYS A 175 1.95 8.38 6.59
N ALA A 176 0.94 9.06 6.05
CA ALA A 176 0.54 10.39 6.53
C ALA A 176 0.20 10.37 8.03
N ARG A 177 -0.53 9.35 8.51
CA ARG A 177 -0.85 9.20 9.93
C ARG A 177 0.39 8.96 10.79
N VAL A 178 1.31 8.13 10.31
CA VAL A 178 2.60 7.88 10.98
C VAL A 178 3.38 9.18 11.11
N LEU A 179 3.54 9.92 10.01
CA LEU A 179 4.28 11.18 9.96
C LEU A 179 3.63 12.27 10.81
N ARG A 180 2.30 12.38 10.81
CA ARG A 180 1.59 13.33 11.69
C ARG A 180 1.74 13.00 13.18
N ARG A 181 1.95 11.73 13.52
CA ARG A 181 2.10 11.30 14.92
C ARG A 181 3.53 11.44 15.41
N ASP A 182 4.48 10.94 14.63
CA ASP A 182 5.84 10.68 15.08
C ASP A 182 6.90 11.34 14.16
N GLY A 183 6.49 12.03 13.08
CA GLY A 183 7.40 12.68 12.11
C GLY A 183 8.26 13.81 12.69
N ALA A 184 7.87 14.37 13.84
CA ALA A 184 8.71 15.34 14.57
C ALA A 184 10.09 14.76 14.94
N ALA A 185 10.21 13.43 15.07
CA ALA A 185 11.49 12.77 15.33
C ALA A 185 12.52 12.95 14.19
N ILE A 186 12.06 13.26 12.97
CA ILE A 186 12.92 13.58 11.81
C ILE A 186 12.73 15.01 11.30
N GLY A 187 12.15 15.88 12.13
CA GLY A 187 11.97 17.31 11.84
C GLY A 187 10.75 17.66 10.97
N ILE A 188 9.80 16.74 10.78
CA ILE A 188 8.57 17.02 10.02
C ILE A 188 7.51 17.61 10.96
N ASP A 189 7.00 18.81 10.65
CA ASP A 189 5.87 19.40 11.38
C ASP A 189 4.60 18.55 11.14
N PRO A 190 3.88 18.11 12.18
CA PRO A 190 2.67 17.29 12.03
C PRO A 190 1.51 17.98 11.29
N ARG A 191 1.62 19.27 10.99
CA ARG A 191 0.65 20.07 10.22
C ARG A 191 1.07 20.28 8.76
N PHE A 192 2.00 19.47 8.24
CA PHE A 192 2.41 19.53 6.84
C PHE A 192 1.21 19.48 5.88
N THR A 193 1.32 20.21 4.78
CA THR A 193 0.34 20.21 3.70
C THR A 193 0.68 19.10 2.71
N ILE A 194 -0.33 18.37 2.24
CA ILE A 194 -0.13 17.37 1.18
C ILE A 194 -0.36 18.04 -0.16
N TYR A 195 0.66 18.07 -1.01
CA TYR A 195 0.59 18.67 -2.35
C TYR A 195 -0.07 17.69 -3.32
N ASP A 196 -1.16 18.10 -3.96
CA ASP A 196 -1.80 17.35 -5.03
C ASP A 196 -1.07 17.52 -6.37
N THR A 197 -1.59 16.90 -7.44
CA THR A 197 -0.96 16.96 -8.78
C THR A 197 -0.83 18.39 -9.32
N ASP A 198 -1.79 19.27 -9.03
CA ASP A 198 -1.82 20.64 -9.52
C ASP A 198 -0.86 21.52 -8.72
N ASP A 199 -0.79 21.32 -7.40
CA ASP A 199 0.20 21.96 -6.54
C ASP A 199 1.63 21.58 -6.96
N GLN A 200 1.89 20.28 -7.15
CA GLN A 200 3.19 19.77 -7.61
C GLN A 200 3.56 20.36 -8.97
N THR A 201 2.60 20.37 -9.91
CA THR A 201 2.80 20.93 -11.25
C THR A 201 3.12 22.42 -11.20
N SER A 202 2.43 23.17 -10.34
CA SER A 202 2.65 24.61 -10.16
C SER A 202 4.01 24.89 -9.57
N LEU A 203 4.41 24.17 -8.52
CA LEU A 203 5.72 24.28 -7.90
C LEU A 203 6.85 23.94 -8.89
N MET A 204 6.70 22.87 -9.67
CA MET A 204 7.70 22.49 -10.67
C MET A 204 7.83 23.55 -11.79
N LYS A 205 6.74 24.24 -12.18
CA LYS A 205 6.83 25.37 -13.13
C LYS A 205 7.66 26.52 -12.58
N GLU A 206 7.56 26.80 -11.29
CA GLU A 206 8.37 27.83 -10.62
C GLU A 206 9.84 27.43 -10.57
N VAL A 207 10.12 26.19 -10.16
CA VAL A 207 11.48 25.63 -10.15
C VAL A 207 12.14 25.73 -11.53
N LEU A 208 11.45 25.33 -12.60
CA LEU A 208 12.00 25.41 -13.96
C LEU A 208 12.29 26.86 -14.38
N ARG A 209 11.43 27.80 -13.98
CA ARG A 209 11.60 29.22 -14.26
C ARG A 209 12.83 29.79 -13.55
N GLU A 210 13.04 29.45 -12.29
CA GLU A 210 14.21 29.86 -11.50
C GLU A 210 15.53 29.28 -12.06
N MET A 211 15.45 28.14 -12.75
CA MET A 211 16.60 27.50 -13.41
C MET A 211 16.84 28.03 -14.84
N ASP A 212 16.08 29.02 -15.31
CA ASP A 212 16.07 29.50 -16.70
C ASP A 212 15.80 28.39 -17.73
N VAL A 213 14.96 27.41 -17.35
CA VAL A 213 14.57 26.27 -18.20
C VAL A 213 13.17 26.52 -18.76
N PRO A 214 12.99 26.52 -20.09
CA PRO A 214 11.67 26.72 -20.69
C PRO A 214 10.77 25.52 -20.38
N ALA A 215 9.58 25.71 -19.81
CA ALA A 215 8.67 24.61 -19.43
C ALA A 215 7.95 23.95 -20.63
N THR A 216 8.70 23.39 -21.59
CA THR A 216 8.17 22.91 -22.89
C THR A 216 8.78 21.55 -23.30
N GLY A 217 8.08 20.81 -24.17
CA GLY A 217 8.57 19.55 -24.71
C GLY A 217 8.98 18.55 -23.62
N GLU A 218 10.25 18.15 -23.61
CA GLU A 218 10.83 17.21 -22.63
C GLU A 218 10.99 17.81 -21.24
N THR A 219 10.90 19.13 -21.11
CA THR A 219 11.06 19.86 -19.84
C THR A 219 9.74 20.35 -19.27
N ARG A 220 8.60 19.91 -19.83
CA ARG A 220 7.29 20.19 -19.24
C ARG A 220 7.21 19.63 -17.81
N PRO A 221 6.52 20.31 -16.87
CA PRO A 221 6.47 19.95 -15.46
C PRO A 221 6.10 18.48 -15.21
N ALA A 222 5.09 17.97 -15.91
CA ALA A 222 4.65 16.58 -15.78
C ALA A 222 5.74 15.55 -16.15
N VAL A 223 6.63 15.85 -17.10
CA VAL A 223 7.74 14.96 -17.46
C VAL A 223 8.80 14.97 -16.38
N MET A 224 9.12 16.15 -15.85
CA MET A 224 10.09 16.33 -14.77
C MET A 224 9.60 15.66 -13.48
N LEU A 225 8.35 15.90 -13.09
CA LEU A 225 7.70 15.23 -11.96
C LEU A 225 7.61 13.72 -12.15
N GLY A 226 7.39 13.25 -13.38
CA GLY A 226 7.45 11.81 -13.67
C GLY A 226 8.84 11.21 -13.43
N ALA A 227 9.93 11.96 -13.62
CA ALA A 227 11.27 11.50 -13.25
C ALA A 227 11.49 11.54 -11.74
N VAL A 228 11.07 12.63 -11.08
CA VAL A 228 11.09 12.77 -9.61
C VAL A 228 10.36 11.61 -8.94
N SER A 229 9.14 11.33 -9.37
CA SER A 229 8.30 10.26 -8.82
C SER A 229 8.95 8.88 -8.99
N ARG A 230 9.61 8.60 -10.13
CA ARG A 230 10.36 7.35 -10.30
C ARG A 230 11.50 7.22 -9.27
N TRP A 231 12.30 8.27 -9.09
CA TRP A 231 13.37 8.25 -8.10
C TRP A 231 12.85 8.10 -6.68
N LYS A 232 11.78 8.80 -6.31
CA LYS A 232 11.15 8.64 -4.98
C LYS A 232 10.60 7.23 -4.76
N ASN A 233 9.98 6.62 -5.76
CA ASN A 233 9.49 5.24 -5.68
C ASN A 233 10.62 4.20 -5.55
N ASP A 234 11.81 4.52 -6.04
CA ASP A 234 13.04 3.75 -5.81
C ASP A 234 13.76 4.14 -4.50
N LEU A 235 13.14 4.99 -3.67
CA LEU A 235 13.67 5.54 -2.41
C LEU A 235 14.97 6.34 -2.57
N LEU A 236 15.12 7.02 -3.72
CA LEU A 236 16.29 7.82 -4.04
C LEU A 236 16.02 9.30 -3.79
N GLY A 237 16.93 9.93 -3.03
CA GLY A 237 16.93 11.36 -2.82
C GLY A 237 17.55 12.15 -3.99
N PRO A 238 17.58 13.48 -3.90
CA PRO A 238 18.13 14.33 -4.96
C PRO A 238 19.63 14.11 -5.25
N ASP A 239 20.41 13.69 -4.25
CA ASP A 239 21.83 13.40 -4.42
C ASP A 239 22.03 12.07 -5.17
N GLU A 240 21.31 11.01 -4.78
CA GLU A 240 21.37 9.72 -5.48
C GLU A 240 20.83 9.82 -6.91
N ALA A 241 19.74 10.57 -7.12
CA ALA A 241 19.21 10.85 -8.45
C ALA A 241 20.25 11.54 -9.35
N ALA A 242 21.01 12.49 -8.81
CA ALA A 242 22.08 13.17 -9.54
C ALA A 242 23.23 12.22 -9.91
N HIS A 243 23.57 11.26 -9.04
CA HIS A 243 24.57 10.23 -9.32
C HIS A 243 24.11 9.21 -10.36
N GLN A 244 22.82 8.89 -10.41
CA GLN A 244 22.26 7.93 -11.37
C GLN A 244 21.96 8.54 -12.74
N ALA A 245 21.78 9.85 -12.83
CA ALA A 245 21.47 10.54 -14.07
C ALA A 245 22.57 10.39 -15.13
N ARG A 246 22.24 9.82 -16.30
CA ARG A 246 23.21 9.55 -17.39
C ARG A 246 23.01 10.47 -18.58
N THR A 247 21.77 10.79 -18.91
CA THR A 247 21.44 11.67 -20.02
C THR A 247 21.39 13.13 -19.60
N TYR A 248 21.52 14.05 -20.56
CA TYR A 248 21.36 15.48 -20.28
C TYR A 248 19.98 15.79 -19.66
N HIS A 249 18.93 15.11 -20.14
CA HIS A 249 17.58 15.24 -19.62
C HIS A 249 17.48 14.79 -18.16
N GLU A 250 18.02 13.61 -17.83
CA GLU A 250 18.04 13.11 -16.44
C GLU A 250 18.86 14.02 -15.53
N GLN A 251 20.00 14.55 -15.99
CA GLN A 251 20.81 15.48 -15.20
C GLN A 251 20.05 16.78 -14.92
N LEU A 252 19.30 17.27 -15.92
CA LEU A 252 18.42 18.42 -15.74
C LEU A 252 17.29 18.13 -14.75
N ALA A 253 16.63 16.97 -14.88
CA ALA A 253 15.58 16.54 -13.97
C ALA A 253 16.08 16.33 -12.54
N ALA A 254 17.29 15.81 -12.33
CA ALA A 254 17.88 15.65 -11.00
C ALA A 254 18.19 17.01 -10.34
N ARG A 255 18.67 17.99 -11.12
CA ARG A 255 18.83 19.38 -10.61
C ARG A 255 17.48 20.00 -10.25
N ALA A 256 16.45 19.80 -11.08
CA ALA A 256 15.10 20.26 -10.79
C ALA A 256 14.52 19.57 -9.55
N PHE A 257 14.78 18.26 -9.37
CA PHE A 257 14.35 17.50 -8.20
C PHE A 257 14.91 18.12 -6.91
N ARG A 258 16.20 18.43 -6.86
CA ARG A 258 16.82 19.06 -5.68
C ARG A 258 16.10 20.36 -5.29
N ARG A 259 15.94 21.27 -6.25
CA ARG A 259 15.25 22.54 -6.02
C ARG A 259 13.78 22.34 -5.64
N TYR A 260 13.09 21.42 -6.31
CA TYR A 260 11.72 21.07 -5.98
C TYR A 260 11.58 20.56 -4.54
N ALA A 261 12.44 19.64 -4.11
CA ALA A 261 12.42 19.09 -2.75
C ALA A 261 12.73 20.15 -1.69
N GLU A 262 13.71 21.03 -1.96
CA GLU A 262 14.03 22.17 -1.09
C GLU A 262 12.81 23.09 -0.93
N ARG A 263 12.19 23.50 -2.05
CA ARG A 263 11.03 24.41 -2.03
C ARG A 263 9.79 23.80 -1.38
N LEU A 264 9.56 22.51 -1.62
CA LEU A 264 8.47 21.77 -1.00
C LEU A 264 8.66 21.67 0.52
N SER A 265 9.89 21.40 0.97
CA SER A 265 10.21 21.39 2.40
C SER A 265 10.11 22.78 3.03
N GLU A 266 10.56 23.84 2.35
CA GLU A 266 10.47 25.23 2.81
C GLU A 266 9.01 25.69 2.99
N SER A 267 8.09 25.19 2.15
CA SER A 267 6.66 25.48 2.27
C SER A 267 5.95 24.63 3.33
N GLY A 268 6.66 23.72 4.00
CA GLY A 268 6.07 22.75 4.93
C GLY A 268 5.16 21.74 4.22
N GLY A 269 5.41 21.50 2.93
CA GLY A 269 4.67 20.55 2.11
C GLY A 269 5.34 19.18 2.05
N LEU A 270 4.55 18.16 1.78
CA LEU A 270 4.97 16.84 1.32
C LEU A 270 4.09 16.45 0.13
N ASP A 271 4.62 15.82 -0.90
CA ASP A 271 3.78 15.22 -1.94
C ASP A 271 3.43 13.76 -1.62
N PHE A 272 2.62 13.12 -2.48
CA PHE A 272 2.17 11.75 -2.25
C PHE A 272 3.34 10.76 -2.12
N ASP A 273 4.37 10.89 -2.97
CA ASP A 273 5.52 10.00 -2.92
C ASP A 273 6.37 10.25 -1.66
N ASP A 274 6.47 11.51 -1.20
CA ASP A 274 7.15 11.85 0.05
C ASP A 274 6.53 11.18 1.28
N LEU A 275 5.22 10.93 1.29
CA LEU A 275 4.60 10.23 2.41
C LEU A 275 5.28 8.88 2.66
N LEU A 276 5.59 8.14 1.59
CA LEU A 276 6.25 6.83 1.70
C LEU A 276 7.72 7.01 2.05
N VAL A 277 8.43 7.86 1.31
CA VAL A 277 9.87 8.09 1.49
C VAL A 277 10.18 8.56 2.91
N GLN A 278 9.44 9.55 3.41
CA GLN A 278 9.66 10.09 4.76
C GLN A 278 9.22 9.11 5.86
N ALA A 279 8.20 8.28 5.63
CA ALA A 279 7.83 7.26 6.60
C ALA A 279 8.90 6.17 6.73
N VAL A 280 9.52 5.76 5.62
CA VAL A 280 10.69 4.86 5.65
C VAL A 280 11.84 5.51 6.39
N ARG A 281 12.19 6.76 6.02
CA ARG A 281 13.25 7.53 6.69
C ARG A 281 13.03 7.65 8.19
N LEU A 282 11.79 7.92 8.63
CA LEU A 282 11.43 7.96 10.05
C LEU A 282 11.76 6.65 10.76
N PHE A 283 11.43 5.51 10.17
CA PHE A 283 11.68 4.22 10.79
C PHE A 283 13.17 3.82 10.79
N GLU A 284 13.94 4.28 9.79
CA GLU A 284 15.39 4.08 9.74
C GLU A 284 16.14 4.97 10.73
N GLU A 285 15.80 6.27 10.80
CA GLU A 285 16.47 7.25 11.66
C GLU A 285 15.99 7.23 13.11
N ALA A 286 14.76 6.77 13.37
CA ALA A 286 14.19 6.65 14.72
C ALA A 286 13.74 5.20 15.06
N PRO A 287 14.67 4.27 15.34
CA PRO A 287 14.35 2.86 15.60
C PRO A 287 13.41 2.64 16.80
N ALA A 288 13.37 3.57 17.77
CA ALA A 288 12.43 3.51 18.88
C ALA A 288 10.97 3.69 18.42
N VAL A 289 10.74 4.57 17.43
CA VAL A 289 9.42 4.75 16.82
C VAL A 289 9.01 3.47 16.12
N LEU A 290 9.89 2.88 15.29
CA LEU A 290 9.64 1.61 14.60
C LEU A 290 9.26 0.48 15.57
N ARG A 291 10.02 0.28 16.66
CA ARG A 291 9.70 -0.72 17.68
C ARG A 291 8.32 -0.51 18.26
N GLY A 292 7.96 0.74 18.55
CA GLY A 292 6.63 1.10 19.02
C GLY A 292 5.49 0.72 18.06
N TYR A 293 5.74 0.68 16.75
CA TYR A 293 4.75 0.19 15.77
C TYR A 293 4.75 -1.35 15.65
N GLN A 294 5.90 -2.00 15.80
CA GLN A 294 6.02 -3.46 15.71
C GLN A 294 5.44 -4.20 16.93
N GLU A 295 5.45 -3.55 18.10
CA GLU A 295 4.94 -4.10 19.36
C GLU A 295 3.45 -3.83 19.61
N ARG A 296 2.81 -3.00 18.78
CA ARG A 296 1.45 -2.48 19.00
C ARG A 296 0.31 -3.44 18.68
#